data_AF-K2DRX2-F1
#
_entry.id   AF-K2DRX2-F1
#
_cell.length_a   1.000
_cell.length_b   1.000
_cell.length_c   1.000
_cell.angle_alpha   90.00
_cell.angle_beta   90.00
_cell.angle_gamma   90.00
#
_symmetry.space_group_name_H-M   'P 1'
#
loop_
_entity.id
_entity.type
_entity.pdbx_description
1 polymer ?
#
loop_
_entity_poly.entity_id
_entity_poly.type
_entity_poly.pdbx_seq_one_letter_code
_entity_poly.pdbx_strand_id
1 'polypeptide(L)' 'KKVKIKALNEEGEEVRINASGFFARVIQHEIDHLEGILFTSKLVGNTITEKELDKILEKEKAN' A
#
# COMPACT_ATOMS: atom_id res chain seq x y z
N LYS A 1 -8.78 0.59 8.71
CA LYS A 1 -9.04 -0.72 8.05
C LYS A 1 -8.23 -1.81 8.77
N LYS A 2 -8.78 -3.03 8.90
CA LYS A 2 -8.18 -4.17 9.61
C LYS A 2 -8.25 -5.40 8.69
N VAL A 3 -7.27 -6.30 8.77
CA VAL A 3 -7.22 -7.55 8.01
C VAL A 3 -6.75 -8.70 8.90
N LYS A 4 -7.18 -9.92 8.58
CA LYS A 4 -6.69 -11.16 9.19
C LYS A 4 -6.07 -12.00 8.08
N ILE A 5 -4.80 -12.36 8.24
CA ILE A 5 -4.03 -13.13 7.26
C ILE A 5 -3.70 -14.49 7.85
N LYS A 6 -3.78 -15.52 7.01
CA LYS A 6 -3.25 -16.86 7.24
C LYS A 6 -2.11 -17.07 6.25
N ALA A 7 -0.95 -17.48 6.73
CA ALA A 7 0.25 -17.74 5.91
C ALA A 7 1.06 -18.91 6.52
N LEU A 8 2.12 -19.30 5.83
CA LEU A 8 3.15 -20.20 6.37
C LEU A 8 4.41 -19.39 6.66
N ASN A 9 5.12 -19.70 7.75
CA ASN A 9 6.48 -19.18 7.98
C ASN A 9 7.51 -19.93 7.10
N GLU A 10 8.79 -19.60 7.27
CA GLU A 10 9.89 -20.18 6.50
C GLU A 10 10.04 -21.69 6.74
N GLU A 11 9.58 -22.17 7.90
CA GLU A 11 9.55 -23.57 8.30
C GLU A 11 8.30 -24.32 7.81
N GLY A 12 7.35 -23.63 7.16
CA GLY A 12 6.11 -24.23 6.65
C GLY A 12 4.99 -24.36 7.69
N GLU A 13 5.11 -23.73 8.86
CA GLU A 13 4.13 -23.73 9.94
C GLU A 13 3.08 -22.62 9.75
N GLU A 14 1.82 -22.91 10.10
CA GLU A 14 0.73 -21.92 9.97
C GLU A 14 0.87 -20.78 10.96
N VAL A 15 0.88 -19.55 10.44
CA VAL A 15 0.84 -18.32 11.23
C VAL A 15 -0.41 -17.51 10.92
N ARG A 16 -0.91 -16.80 11.93
CA ARG A 16 -2.07 -15.89 11.81
C ARG A 16 -1.70 -14.48 12.23
N ILE A 17 -1.88 -13.53 11.32
CA ILE A 17 -1.52 -12.13 11.54
C ILE A 17 -2.78 -11.27 11.55
N ASN A 18 -3.02 -10.56 12.65
CA ASN A 18 -4.04 -9.51 12.72
C ASN A 18 -3.35 -8.15 12.53
N ALA A 19 -3.61 -7.47 11.41
CA ALA A 19 -3.00 -6.19 11.10
C ALA A 19 -4.04 -5.08 11.00
N SER A 20 -3.62 -3.85 11.30
CA SER A 20 -4.46 -2.66 11.18
C SER A 20 -3.65 -1.45 10.70
N GLY A 21 -4.36 -0.39 10.28
CA GLY A 21 -3.72 0.87 9.91
C GLY A 21 -2.73 0.73 8.75
N PHE A 22 -1.53 1.28 8.92
CA PHE A 22 -0.47 1.24 7.92
C PHE A 22 0.04 -0.18 7.67
N PHE A 23 0.24 -0.98 8.72
CA PHE A 23 0.72 -2.35 8.59
C PHE A 23 -0.23 -3.23 7.77
N ALA A 24 -1.55 -3.07 7.98
CA ALA A 24 -2.55 -3.74 7.14
C ALA A 24 -2.43 -3.36 5.66
N ARG A 25 -2.13 -2.09 5.35
CA ARG A 25 -1.98 -1.61 3.96
C ARG A 25 -0.75 -2.24 3.29
N VAL A 26 0.39 -2.27 3.99
CA VAL A 26 1.63 -2.85 3.45
C VAL A 26 1.42 -4.33 3.14
N ILE A 27 0.86 -5.10 4.06
CA ILE A 27 0.61 -6.54 3.81
C ILE A 27 -0.29 -6.75 2.59
N GLN A 28 -1.36 -5.95 2.44
CA GLN A 28 -2.22 -6.05 1.26
C GLN A 28 -1.48 -5.70 -0.05
N HIS A 29 -0.58 -4.72 -0.01
CA HIS A 29 0.24 -4.36 -1.17
C HIS A 29 1.17 -5.50 -1.61
N GLU A 30 1.83 -6.16 -0.66
CA GLU A 30 2.69 -7.31 -0.99
C GLU A 30 1.88 -8.52 -1.48
N ILE A 31 0.69 -8.76 -0.92
CA ILE A 31 -0.21 -9.81 -1.40
C ILE A 31 -0.69 -9.52 -2.83
N ASP A 32 -1.01 -8.26 -3.15
CA ASP A 32 -1.42 -7.86 -4.49
C ASP A 32 -0.34 -8.20 -5.53
N HIS A 33 0.95 -8.08 -5.17
CA HIS A 33 2.05 -8.47 -6.03
C HIS A 33 2.11 -9.97 -6.32
N LEU A 34 1.66 -10.83 -5.40
CA LEU A 34 1.53 -12.27 -5.64
C LEU A 34 0.46 -12.59 -6.70
N GLU A 35 -0.51 -11.70 -6.88
CA GLU A 35 -1.56 -11.77 -7.90
C GLU A 35 -1.24 -10.94 -9.15
N GLY A 36 -0.04 -10.35 -9.23
CA GLY A 36 0.37 -9.49 -10.35
C GLY A 36 -0.34 -8.13 -10.41
N ILE A 37 -0.95 -7.69 -9.30
CA ILE A 37 -1.66 -6.43 -9.21
C ILE A 37 -0.71 -5.34 -8.71
N LEU A 38 -0.66 -4.21 -9.43
CA LEU A 38 0.07 -3.02 -9.01
C LEU A 38 -0.85 -2.05 -8.27
N PHE A 39 -0.30 -1.24 -7.36
CA PHE A 39 -1.10 -0.26 -6.62
C PHE A 39 -1.80 0.75 -7.55
N THR A 40 -1.20 1.05 -8.70
CA THR A 40 -1.75 1.94 -9.73
C THR A 40 -3.09 1.45 -10.25
N SER A 41 -3.30 0.12 -10.30
CA SER A 41 -4.57 -0.50 -10.69
C SER A 41 -5.70 -0.28 -9.68
N LYS A 42 -5.38 0.14 -8.44
CA LYS A 42 -6.34 0.37 -7.36
C LYS A 42 -6.51 1.85 -7.01
N LEU A 43 -5.87 2.76 -7.75
CA LEU A 43 -6.05 4.20 -7.56
C LEU A 43 -7.47 4.62 -7.96
N VAL A 44 -8.09 5.45 -7.13
CA VAL A 44 -9.42 6.00 -7.38
C VAL A 44 -9.33 7.52 -7.26
N GLY A 45 -9.97 8.23 -8.18
CA GLY A 45 -9.97 9.68 -8.24
C GLY A 45 -8.86 10.23 -9.15
N ASN A 46 -8.63 11.54 -9.05
CA ASN A 46 -7.63 12.22 -9.86
C ASN A 46 -6.24 11.94 -9.30
N THR A 47 -5.36 11.43 -10.16
CA THR A 47 -3.93 11.39 -9.89
C THR A 47 -3.30 12.71 -10.32
N ILE A 48 -2.15 13.03 -9.74
CA ILE A 48 -1.32 14.15 -10.17
C ILE A 48 -0.05 13.58 -10.81
N THR A 49 0.44 14.28 -11.82
CA THR A 49 1.75 14.03 -12.41
C THR A 49 2.86 14.54 -11.50
N GLU A 50 4.08 14.06 -11.71
CA GLU A 50 5.28 14.54 -11.00
C GLU A 50 5.43 16.07 -11.13
N LYS A 51 5.21 16.63 -12.32
CA LYS A 51 5.24 18.08 -12.57
C LYS A 51 4.21 18.86 -11.77
N GLU A 52 3.04 18.28 -11.52
CA GLU A 52 2.00 18.91 -10.69
C GLU A 52 2.34 18.83 -9.21
N LEU A 53 2.92 17.71 -8.77
CA LEU A 53 3.43 17.55 -7.42
C LEU A 53 4.53 18.56 -7.10
N ASP A 54 5.50 18.74 -7.99
CA ASP A 54 6.58 19.72 -7.83
C ASP A 54 6.04 21.14 -7.60
N LYS A 55 5.06 21.56 -8.42
CA LYS A 55 4.40 22.87 -8.28
C LYS A 55 3.67 23.04 -6.95
N ILE A 56 3.06 21.98 -6.42
CA ILE A 56 2.38 22.01 -5.11
C ILE A 56 3.42 22.19 -4.00
N LEU A 57 4.50 21.42 -4.04
CA LEU A 57 5.57 21.47 -3.06
C LEU A 57 6.31 22.82 -3.07
N GLU A 58 6.53 23.42 -4.25
CA GLU A 58 7.10 24.76 -4.37
C GLU A 58 6.21 25.83 -3.73
N LYS A 59 4.88 25.75 -3.93
CA LYS A 59 3.93 26.68 -3.31
C LYS A 59 3.86 26.54 -1.79
N GLU A 60 3.93 25.32 -1.25
CA GLU A 60 3.95 25.11 0.20
C GLU A 60 5.22 25.65 0.85
N LYS A 61 6.38 25.57 0.18
CA LYS A 61 7.65 26.13 0.69
C LYS A 61 7.69 27.66 0.68
N ALA A 62 6.89 28.31 -0.15
CA ALA A 62 6.84 29.76 -0.29
C ALA A 62 5.87 30.43 0.72
N ASN A 63 5.23 29.63 1.57
CA ASN A 63 4.22 30.04 2.55
C ASN A 63 4.72 29.78 3.98
#